data_AF-K6WYP3-F1
#
_entry.id   AF-K6WYP3-F1
#
_cell.length_a   1.000
_cell.length_b   1.000
_cell.length_c   1.000
_cell.angle_alpha   90.00
_cell.angle_beta   90.00
_cell.angle_gamma   90.00
#
_symmetry.space_group_name_H-M   'P 1'
#
loop_
_entity.id
_entity.type
_entity.pdbx_description
1 polymer ?
#
loop_
_entity_poly.entity_id
_entity_poly.type
_entity_poly.pdbx_seq_one_letter_code
_entity_poly.pdbx_strand_id
1 'polypeptide(L)'
;MSPRATVPLTSDISAALAMFFHGGAGPSHTTITTVLTGSGYGDNYVYNPNAQGTNKQQRVLTALRTAQREPTRARTLVDELLSTLRVAGLIGEEASGENVDRLKRALASSGWYLTEDGYLQPFGNVDLDTGGRPALEEQVDRLRRSTSDPALLIGTAKELLESVSKFV
;
A
#
# COMPACT_ATOMS: atom_id res chain seq x y z
N MET A 1 10.39 -7.31 17.69
CA MET A 1 9.67 -6.30 16.86
C MET A 1 9.08 -7.06 15.69
N SER A 2 7.76 -7.18 15.59
CA SER A 2 7.13 -7.86 14.46
C SER A 2 7.45 -7.12 13.15
N PRO A 3 7.74 -7.82 12.04
CA PRO A 3 7.91 -7.17 10.75
C PRO A 3 6.60 -6.46 10.40
N ARG A 4 6.63 -5.13 10.26
CA ARG A 4 5.48 -4.39 9.72
C ARG A 4 5.27 -4.90 8.30
N ALA A 5 4.03 -5.32 7.98
CA ALA A 5 3.67 -5.72 6.64
C ALA A 5 4.11 -4.64 5.63
N THR A 6 4.76 -5.06 4.54
CA THR A 6 5.23 -4.13 3.51
C THR A 6 4.07 -3.81 2.58
N VAL A 7 3.83 -2.53 2.35
CA VAL A 7 2.82 -2.08 1.39
C VAL A 7 3.20 -2.54 -0.01
N PRO A 8 2.31 -3.20 -0.77
CA PRO A 8 2.53 -3.47 -2.17
C PRO A 8 2.60 -2.14 -2.92
N LEU A 9 3.79 -1.69 -3.30
CA LEU A 9 3.95 -0.53 -4.19
C LEU A 9 3.61 -0.96 -5.62
N THR A 10 2.32 -0.90 -5.96
CA THR A 10 1.86 -1.10 -7.34
C THR A 10 2.02 0.17 -8.18
N SER A 11 1.90 0.04 -9.50
CA SER A 11 1.88 1.21 -10.41
C SER A 11 0.77 2.19 -10.06
N ASP A 12 -0.39 1.68 -9.66
CA ASP A 12 -1.59 2.46 -9.41
C ASP A 12 -1.48 3.23 -8.10
N ILE A 13 -0.96 2.57 -7.05
CA ILE A 13 -0.64 3.23 -5.77
C ILE A 13 0.42 4.31 -6.00
N SER A 14 1.46 4.00 -6.77
CA SER A 14 2.53 4.95 -7.06
C SER A 14 2.03 6.18 -7.82
N ALA A 15 1.18 5.98 -8.83
CA ALA A 15 0.58 7.05 -9.60
C ALA A 15 -0.40 7.88 -8.75
N ALA A 16 -1.25 7.24 -7.96
CA ALA A 16 -2.21 7.92 -7.09
C ALA A 16 -1.52 8.78 -6.02
N LEU A 17 -0.45 8.28 -5.39
CA LEU A 17 0.37 9.07 -4.46
C LEU A 17 1.05 10.26 -5.15
N ALA A 18 1.60 10.06 -6.35
CA ALA A 18 2.29 11.12 -7.07
C ALA A 18 1.36 12.27 -7.48
N MET A 19 0.06 12.02 -7.68
CA MET A 19 -0.92 13.05 -8.06
C MET A 19 -1.07 14.17 -7.02
N PHE A 20 -0.82 13.91 -5.74
CA PHE A 20 -0.82 14.94 -4.70
C PHE A 20 0.28 16.00 -4.88
N PHE A 21 1.27 15.72 -5.72
CA PHE A 21 2.40 16.61 -5.98
C PHE A 21 2.25 17.35 -7.33
N HIS A 22 1.14 17.15 -8.05
CA HIS A 22 0.85 17.82 -9.30
C HIS A 22 0.28 19.24 -9.09
N GLY A 23 0.45 20.14 -10.06
CA GLY A 23 -0.27 21.42 -10.11
C GLY A 23 0.05 22.44 -9.01
N GLY A 24 1.09 22.22 -8.20
CA GLY A 24 1.49 23.13 -7.13
C GLY A 24 0.85 22.86 -5.76
N ALA A 25 -0.29 22.18 -5.70
CA ALA A 25 -1.13 21.94 -4.51
C ALA A 25 -0.59 20.88 -3.51
N GLY A 26 0.72 20.68 -3.45
CA GLY A 26 1.37 19.63 -2.63
C GLY A 26 2.64 20.10 -1.94
N PRO A 27 3.27 19.26 -1.11
CA PRO A 27 4.51 19.59 -0.41
C PRO A 27 5.59 20.19 -1.33
N SER A 28 6.47 20.99 -0.75
CA SER A 28 7.50 21.75 -1.50
C SER A 28 8.57 20.83 -2.11
N HIS A 29 9.35 21.34 -3.07
CA HIS A 29 10.53 20.62 -3.60
C HIS A 29 11.52 20.25 -2.48
N THR A 30 11.70 21.14 -1.50
CA THR A 30 12.56 20.91 -0.33
C THR A 30 12.04 19.76 0.52
N THR A 31 10.73 19.74 0.81
CA THR A 31 10.09 18.68 1.58
C THR A 31 10.26 17.32 0.90
N ILE A 32 10.08 17.27 -0.43
CA ILE A 32 10.30 16.06 -1.23
C ILE A 32 11.77 15.61 -1.10
N THR A 33 12.73 16.51 -1.27
CA THR A 33 14.17 16.16 -1.14
C THR A 33 14.48 15.56 0.23
N THR A 34 13.95 16.13 1.31
CA THR A 34 14.13 15.61 2.67
C THR A 34 13.59 14.19 2.81
N VAL A 35 12.35 13.94 2.36
CA VAL A 35 11.73 12.61 2.42
C VAL A 35 12.51 11.59 1.59
N LEU A 36 12.85 11.94 0.35
CA LEU A 36 13.57 11.04 -0.56
C LEU A 36 14.96 10.67 0.00
N THR A 37 15.70 11.66 0.49
CA THR A 37 17.03 11.44 1.07
C THR A 37 16.94 10.62 2.36
N GLY A 38 16.01 10.97 3.26
CA GLY A 38 15.82 10.29 4.54
C GLY A 38 15.40 8.82 4.39
N SER A 39 14.64 8.50 3.34
CA SER A 39 14.21 7.13 3.00
C SER A 39 15.21 6.35 2.15
N GLY A 40 16.30 6.98 1.67
CA GLY A 40 17.31 6.32 0.85
C GLY A 40 16.98 6.27 -0.65
N TYR A 41 15.96 7.00 -1.11
CA TYR A 41 15.55 7.12 -2.51
C TYR A 41 15.82 8.53 -3.07
N GLY A 42 16.92 9.14 -2.63
CA GLY A 42 17.35 10.47 -3.09
C GLY A 42 17.49 10.54 -4.61
N ASP A 43 17.13 11.67 -5.19
CA ASP A 43 17.07 11.87 -6.65
C ASP A 43 18.13 12.86 -7.18
N ASN A 44 19.11 13.25 -6.34
CA ASN A 44 20.14 14.26 -6.65
C ASN A 44 19.56 15.57 -7.22
N TYR A 45 18.32 15.90 -6.87
CA TYR A 45 17.64 17.07 -7.39
C TYR A 45 18.33 18.37 -6.94
N VAL A 46 18.66 19.21 -7.91
CA VAL A 46 19.15 20.57 -7.70
C VAL A 46 18.07 21.54 -8.18
N TYR A 47 17.61 22.41 -7.28
CA TYR A 47 16.64 23.43 -7.64
C TYR A 47 17.27 24.44 -8.60
N ASN A 48 16.68 24.59 -9.79
CA ASN A 48 17.07 25.59 -10.76
C ASN A 48 15.81 26.36 -11.22
N PRO A 49 15.65 27.63 -10.82
CA PRO A 49 14.46 28.43 -11.16
C PRO A 49 14.38 28.80 -12.65
N ASN A 50 15.49 28.70 -13.39
CA ASN A 50 15.60 29.14 -14.78
C ASN A 50 15.55 27.99 -15.80
N ALA A 51 15.51 26.74 -15.32
CA ALA A 51 15.33 25.56 -16.16
C ALA A 51 13.90 25.04 -16.03
N GLN A 52 13.37 24.41 -17.09
CA GLN A 52 12.24 23.49 -16.93
C GLN A 52 12.72 22.27 -16.12
N GLY A 53 12.79 22.43 -14.80
CA GLY A 53 13.20 21.39 -13.88
C GLY A 53 12.19 20.26 -13.81
N THR A 54 12.63 19.09 -13.37
CA THR A 54 11.75 17.94 -13.11
C THR A 54 10.64 18.35 -12.15
N ASN A 55 9.39 18.14 -12.55
CA ASN A 55 8.25 18.56 -11.73
C ASN A 55 8.10 17.64 -10.50
N LYS A 56 7.48 18.14 -9.44
CA LYS A 56 7.34 17.44 -8.14
C LYS A 56 6.75 16.03 -8.29
N GLN A 57 5.72 15.89 -9.10
CA GLN A 57 5.07 14.61 -9.39
C GLN A 57 6.04 13.59 -9.99
N GLN A 58 6.82 13.98 -10.99
CA GLN A 58 7.80 13.10 -11.64
C GLN A 58 8.88 12.62 -10.66
N ARG A 59 9.33 13.51 -9.77
CA ARG A 59 10.32 13.16 -8.72
C ARG A 59 9.78 12.07 -7.81
N VAL A 60 8.58 12.27 -7.26
CA VAL A 60 7.92 11.31 -6.36
C VAL A 60 7.62 10.00 -7.08
N LEU A 61 7.09 10.05 -8.30
CA LEU A 61 6.78 8.87 -9.09
C LEU A 61 8.04 8.04 -9.40
N THR A 62 9.16 8.71 -9.72
CA THR A 62 10.43 8.02 -10.00
C THR A 62 10.95 7.32 -8.75
N ALA A 63 10.93 7.97 -7.59
CA ALA A 63 11.31 7.36 -6.33
C ALA A 63 10.43 6.15 -5.97
N LEU A 64 9.10 6.26 -6.13
CA LEU A 64 8.18 5.15 -5.87
C LEU A 64 8.42 3.96 -6.82
N ARG A 65 8.70 4.21 -8.10
CA ARG A 65 9.07 3.17 -9.07
C ARG A 65 10.42 2.52 -8.79
N THR A 66 11.37 3.27 -8.22
CA THR A 66 12.64 2.70 -7.74
C THR A 66 12.38 1.83 -6.51
N ALA A 67 11.61 2.31 -5.55
CA ALA A 67 11.21 1.55 -4.36
C ALA A 67 10.39 0.29 -4.69
N GLN A 68 9.62 0.29 -5.78
CA GLN A 68 8.94 -0.90 -6.28
C GLN A 68 9.93 -1.99 -6.75
N ARG A 69 11.05 -1.60 -7.37
CA ARG A 69 12.09 -2.52 -7.85
C ARG A 69 13.05 -2.93 -6.73
N GLU A 70 13.33 -2.01 -5.82
CA GLU A 70 14.29 -2.14 -4.72
C GLU A 70 13.61 -1.76 -3.39
N PRO A 71 12.83 -2.68 -2.79
CA PRO A 71 11.92 -2.35 -1.70
C PRO A 71 12.56 -2.20 -0.31
N THR A 72 13.89 -2.09 -0.22
CA THR A 72 14.66 -2.08 1.03
C THR A 72 14.12 -1.11 2.08
N ARG A 73 13.66 0.09 1.67
CA ARG A 73 13.10 1.11 2.57
C ARG A 73 11.77 1.66 2.05
N ALA A 74 11.07 0.89 1.20
CA ALA A 74 9.84 1.31 0.53
C ALA A 74 8.75 1.73 1.53
N ARG A 75 8.61 0.99 2.65
CA ARG A 75 7.65 1.33 3.70
C ARG A 75 7.96 2.70 4.33
N THR A 76 9.23 2.97 4.64
CA THR A 76 9.65 4.27 5.17
C THR A 76 9.34 5.40 4.18
N LEU A 77 9.65 5.21 2.89
CA LEU A 77 9.32 6.19 1.85
C LEU A 77 7.82 6.52 1.85
N VAL A 78 6.96 5.49 1.79
CA VAL A 78 5.50 5.67 1.76
C VAL A 78 5.00 6.35 3.04
N ASP A 79 5.48 5.94 4.21
CA ASP A 79 5.04 6.49 5.49
C ASP A 79 5.42 7.97 5.64
N GLU A 80 6.64 8.34 5.23
CA GLU A 80 7.11 9.73 5.23
C GLU A 80 6.35 10.58 4.20
N LEU A 81 6.06 10.05 3.00
CA LEU A 81 5.23 10.76 2.02
C LEU A 81 3.83 11.02 2.59
N LEU A 82 3.16 9.99 3.13
CA LEU A 82 1.86 10.14 3.77
C LEU A 82 1.91 11.12 4.96
N SER A 83 3.01 11.11 5.72
CA SER A 83 3.25 12.10 6.79
C SER A 83 3.22 13.53 6.27
N THR A 84 3.93 13.81 5.18
CA THR A 84 3.91 15.15 4.58
C THR A 84 2.55 15.56 4.02
N LEU A 85 1.76 14.60 3.51
CA LEU A 85 0.41 14.86 3.04
C LEU A 85 -0.55 15.14 4.20
N ARG A 86 -0.44 14.43 5.32
CA ARG A 86 -1.21 14.70 6.55
C ARG A 86 -0.91 16.10 7.09
N VAL A 87 0.37 16.46 7.22
CA VAL A 87 0.79 17.79 7.67
C VAL A 87 0.28 18.90 6.75
N ALA A 88 0.19 18.63 5.45
CA ALA A 88 -0.38 19.56 4.47
C ALA A 88 -1.93 19.58 4.44
N GLY A 89 -2.61 18.75 5.24
CA GLY A 89 -4.07 18.63 5.25
C GLY A 89 -4.66 17.98 3.99
N LEU A 90 -3.84 17.30 3.18
CA LEU A 90 -4.25 16.71 1.90
C LEU A 90 -4.82 15.30 2.05
N ILE A 91 -4.55 14.65 3.19
CA ILE A 91 -5.15 13.39 3.62
C ILE A 91 -5.43 13.48 5.13
N GLY A 92 -6.44 12.78 5.63
CA GLY A 92 -6.89 12.89 7.01
C GLY A 92 -8.40 13.08 7.10
N GLU A 93 -8.91 13.31 8.32
CA GLU A 93 -10.34 13.34 8.64
C GLU A 93 -11.12 14.36 7.79
N GLU A 94 -10.57 15.57 7.64
CA GLU A 94 -11.20 16.65 6.87
C GLU A 94 -10.83 16.64 5.38
N ALA A 95 -9.92 15.76 4.96
CA ALA A 95 -9.42 15.74 3.59
C ALA A 95 -10.37 14.98 2.66
N SER A 96 -10.88 15.68 1.66
CA SER A 96 -11.74 15.12 0.61
C SER A 96 -11.30 15.57 -0.78
N GLY A 97 -11.66 14.79 -1.80
CA GLY A 97 -11.40 15.13 -3.19
C GLY A 97 -10.87 13.96 -4.03
N GLU A 98 -10.79 14.18 -5.33
CA GLU A 98 -10.53 13.12 -6.32
C GLU A 98 -9.21 12.36 -6.05
N ASN A 99 -8.15 13.06 -5.61
CA ASN A 99 -6.87 12.43 -5.30
C ASN A 99 -6.95 11.47 -4.10
N VAL A 100 -7.71 11.84 -3.07
CA VAL A 100 -7.95 10.99 -1.89
C VAL A 100 -8.74 9.75 -2.31
N ASP A 101 -9.80 9.92 -3.08
CA ASP A 101 -10.63 8.80 -3.56
C ASP A 101 -9.86 7.86 -4.47
N ARG A 102 -8.98 8.41 -5.33
CA ARG A 102 -8.11 7.63 -6.20
C ARG A 102 -7.12 6.82 -5.39
N LEU A 103 -6.50 7.42 -4.37
CA LEU A 103 -5.56 6.74 -3.48
C LEU A 103 -6.27 5.63 -2.68
N LYS A 104 -7.43 5.91 -2.09
CA LYS A 104 -8.24 4.91 -1.37
C LYS A 104 -8.57 3.71 -2.25
N ARG A 105 -9.02 3.93 -3.50
CA ARG A 105 -9.31 2.86 -4.46
C ARG A 105 -8.07 2.03 -4.84
N ALA A 106 -6.93 2.68 -5.09
CA ALA A 106 -5.69 2.00 -5.44
C ALA A 106 -5.11 1.16 -4.28
N LEU A 107 -5.27 1.64 -3.05
CA LEU A 107 -4.89 0.88 -1.85
C LEU A 107 -5.82 -0.31 -1.62
N ALA A 108 -7.14 -0.11 -1.76
CA ALA A 108 -8.13 -1.14 -1.55
C ALA A 108 -7.94 -2.33 -2.50
N SER A 109 -7.59 -2.08 -3.76
CA SER A 109 -7.29 -3.15 -4.72
C SER A 109 -6.06 -3.99 -4.35
N SER A 110 -5.20 -3.48 -3.46
CA SER A 110 -4.00 -4.16 -2.98
C SER A 110 -4.15 -4.71 -1.55
N GLY A 111 -5.36 -4.70 -0.98
CA GLY A 111 -5.60 -5.18 0.38
C GLY A 111 -5.11 -4.23 1.47
N TRP A 112 -5.08 -2.93 1.20
CA TRP A 112 -4.76 -1.89 2.17
C TRP A 112 -5.84 -0.83 2.19
N TYR A 113 -5.94 -0.09 3.27
CA TYR A 113 -6.80 1.07 3.35
C TYR A 113 -6.12 2.23 4.07
N LEU A 114 -6.57 3.43 3.73
CA LEU A 114 -6.20 4.65 4.41
C LEU A 114 -7.23 4.90 5.52
N THR A 115 -6.79 5.00 6.77
CA THR A 115 -7.63 5.35 7.92
C THR A 115 -8.18 6.77 7.76
N GLU A 116 -9.16 7.11 8.58
CA GLU A 116 -9.69 8.48 8.66
C GLU A 116 -8.57 9.48 8.95
N ASP A 117 -7.67 9.18 9.89
CA ASP A 117 -6.49 10.00 10.20
C ASP A 117 -5.39 10.02 9.11
N GLY A 118 -5.57 9.32 7.98
CA GLY A 118 -4.59 9.28 6.90
C GLY A 118 -3.40 8.34 7.15
N TYR A 119 -3.53 7.35 8.04
CA TYR A 119 -2.56 6.27 8.21
C TYR A 119 -2.87 5.08 7.32
N LEU A 120 -1.86 4.29 7.00
CA LEU A 120 -2.03 3.14 6.12
C LEU A 120 -2.06 1.83 6.92
N GLN A 121 -3.13 1.06 6.75
CA GLN A 121 -3.38 -0.20 7.43
C GLN A 121 -3.75 -1.32 6.43
N PRO A 122 -3.29 -2.56 6.65
CA PRO A 122 -3.71 -3.69 5.83
C PRO A 122 -5.17 -4.05 6.13
N PHE A 123 -5.91 -4.47 5.10
CA PHE A 123 -7.27 -4.99 5.24
C PHE A 123 -7.19 -6.35 5.95
N GLY A 124 -7.43 -6.34 7.26
CA GLY A 124 -7.33 -7.54 8.11
C GLY A 124 -5.89 -7.90 8.42
N ASN A 125 -5.58 -8.06 9.71
CA ASN A 125 -4.36 -8.71 10.14
C ASN A 125 -4.52 -10.23 9.96
N VAL A 126 -4.65 -10.69 8.71
CA VAL A 126 -4.57 -12.13 8.43
C VAL A 126 -3.09 -12.46 8.36
N ASP A 127 -2.51 -12.73 9.54
CA ASP A 127 -1.21 -13.35 9.66
C ASP A 127 -1.31 -14.79 9.12
N LEU A 128 -1.12 -14.94 7.81
CA LEU A 128 -1.10 -16.25 7.14
C LEU A 128 0.15 -17.06 7.49
N ASP A 129 1.17 -16.43 8.08
CA ASP A 129 2.43 -17.07 8.45
C ASP A 129 2.33 -17.79 9.81
N THR A 130 1.47 -17.34 10.74
CA THR A 130 1.13 -18.12 11.95
C THR A 130 0.02 -19.16 11.70
N GLY A 131 0.36 -20.20 10.94
CA GLY A 131 -0.39 -21.48 10.94
C GLY A 131 -1.65 -21.57 10.08
N GLY A 132 -2.05 -20.49 9.39
CA GLY A 132 -3.23 -20.50 8.51
C GLY A 132 -2.99 -21.22 7.18
N ARG A 133 -1.83 -21.01 6.54
CA ARG A 133 -1.53 -21.58 5.21
C ARG A 133 -1.48 -23.11 5.20
N PRO A 134 -0.81 -23.81 6.13
CA PRO A 134 -0.79 -25.28 6.14
C PRO A 134 -2.17 -25.89 6.40
N ALA A 135 -2.98 -25.27 7.27
CA ALA A 135 -4.33 -25.75 7.58
C ALA A 135 -5.30 -25.57 6.39
N LEU A 136 -5.17 -24.45 5.66
CA LEU A 136 -5.92 -24.21 4.42
C LEU A 136 -5.48 -25.17 3.31
N GLU A 137 -4.18 -25.39 3.15
CA GLU A 137 -3.63 -26.34 2.16
C GLU A 137 -4.10 -27.77 2.45
N GLU A 138 -4.11 -28.21 3.72
CA GLU A 138 -4.59 -29.53 4.12
C GLU A 138 -6.08 -29.72 3.81
N GLN A 139 -6.91 -28.69 4.02
CA GLN A 139 -8.34 -28.75 3.76
C GLN A 139 -8.65 -28.71 2.25
N VAL A 140 -7.90 -27.93 1.46
CA VAL A 140 -7.99 -27.95 -0.01
C VAL A 140 -7.55 -29.30 -0.58
N ASP A 141 -6.50 -29.88 -0.01
CA ASP A 141 -6.02 -31.20 -0.39
C ASP A 141 -7.02 -32.32 -0.06
N ARG A 142 -7.71 -32.23 1.08
CA ARG A 142 -8.83 -33.13 1.41
C ARG A 142 -9.95 -33.03 0.38
N LEU A 143 -10.37 -31.81 0.03
CA LEU A 143 -11.41 -31.56 -0.98
C LEU A 143 -11.06 -32.12 -2.35
N ARG A 144 -9.79 -31.99 -2.77
CA ARG A 144 -9.31 -32.55 -4.04
C ARG A 144 -9.33 -34.09 -4.05
N ARG A 145 -9.02 -34.72 -2.91
CA ARG A 145 -9.01 -36.19 -2.77
C ARG A 145 -10.40 -36.80 -2.55
N SER A 146 -11.38 -36.04 -2.06
CA SER A 146 -12.74 -36.52 -1.77
C SER A 146 -13.73 -36.36 -2.94
N THR A 147 -13.27 -36.43 -4.18
CA THR A 147 -14.07 -36.13 -5.40
C THR A 147 -15.22 -37.12 -5.68
N SER A 148 -15.30 -38.25 -4.97
CA SER A 148 -16.31 -39.29 -5.16
C SER A 148 -17.40 -39.35 -4.08
N ASP A 149 -17.34 -38.49 -3.05
CA ASP A 149 -18.36 -38.44 -1.97
C ASP A 149 -18.97 -37.03 -1.86
N PRO A 150 -20.18 -36.82 -2.42
CA PRO A 150 -20.84 -35.51 -2.42
C PRO A 150 -21.15 -34.96 -1.01
N ALA A 151 -21.42 -35.83 -0.03
CA ALA A 151 -21.75 -35.39 1.33
C ALA A 151 -20.49 -34.89 2.05
N LEU A 152 -19.36 -35.57 1.84
CA LEU A 152 -18.06 -35.18 2.38
C LEU A 152 -17.56 -33.87 1.74
N LEU A 153 -17.80 -33.66 0.44
CA LEU A 153 -17.46 -32.40 -0.25
C LEU A 153 -18.24 -31.21 0.29
N ILE A 154 -19.54 -31.37 0.56
CA ILE A 154 -20.37 -30.30 1.13
C ILE A 154 -19.96 -30.01 2.57
N GLY A 155 -19.69 -31.05 3.37
CA GLY A 155 -19.21 -30.90 4.74
C GLY A 155 -17.89 -30.15 4.83
N THR A 156 -16.91 -30.56 4.02
CA THR A 156 -15.58 -29.92 3.98
C THR A 156 -15.62 -28.49 3.43
N ALA A 157 -16.44 -28.21 2.42
CA ALA A 157 -16.63 -26.86 1.90
C ALA A 157 -17.26 -25.92 2.95
N LYS A 158 -18.23 -26.42 3.73
CA LYS A 158 -18.83 -25.67 4.84
C LYS A 158 -17.81 -25.39 5.95
N GLU A 159 -17.05 -26.39 6.37
CA GLU A 159 -16.01 -26.22 7.40
C GLU A 159 -14.94 -25.21 6.96
N LEU A 160 -14.57 -25.21 5.68
CA LEU A 160 -13.67 -24.21 5.12
C LEU A 160 -14.25 -22.80 5.18
N LEU A 161 -15.51 -22.61 4.77
CA LEU A 161 -16.18 -21.32 4.87
C LEU A 161 -16.27 -20.85 6.33
N GLU A 162 -16.64 -21.73 7.24
CA GLU A 162 -16.77 -21.43 8.67
C GLU A 162 -15.42 -21.17 9.35
N SER A 163 -14.35 -21.82 8.88
CA SER A 163 -12.98 -21.54 9.28
C SER A 163 -12.53 -20.17 8.78
N VAL A 164 -12.73 -19.87 7.49
CA VAL A 164 -12.39 -18.57 6.89
C VAL A 164 -13.15 -17.43 7.55
N SER A 165 -14.44 -17.62 7.88
CA SER A 165 -15.26 -16.63 8.58
C SER A 165 -14.80 -16.33 10.02
N LYS A 166 -13.95 -17.15 10.64
CA LYS A 166 -13.36 -16.86 11.97
C LYS A 166 -12.15 -15.93 11.89
N PHE A 167 -11.61 -15.70 10.69
CA PHE A 167 -10.41 -14.89 10.46
C PHE A 167 -10.70 -13.54 9.78
N VAL A 168 -11.98 -13.22 9.52
CA VAL A 168 -12.44 -11.95 8.92
C VAL A 168 -13.13 -11.10 9.99
#